data_AF-A0A485BLR9-F1
#
_entry.id   AF-A0A485BLR9-F1
#
_cell.length_a   1.000
_cell.length_b   1.000
_cell.length_c   1.000
_cell.angle_alpha   90.00
_cell.angle_beta   90.00
_cell.angle_gamma   90.00
#
_symmetry.space_group_name_H-M   'P 1'
#
loop_
_entity.id
_entity.type
_entity.pdbx_description
1 polymer ?
#
loop_
_entity_poly.entity_id
_entity_poly.type
_entity_poly.pdbx_seq_one_letter_code
_entity_poly.pdbx_strand_id
1 'polypeptide(L)'
;MQIDIHPLEHTGSHATPWHRHESGQLFWLSHGLIVIETELSQWAVTPGSVGWFPANLYHRAKSMGTVKGKCLYLAPAFGGDPSSRSGIYRADTFVFELLGRICHSANTSFSDDYKDALLHVLAYEMAQMTELPLQLTLPEDRRARNVANELLNNPGCMLNQAQLAHKWGDERQKSESSL
;
A
#
# COMPACT_ATOMS: atom_id res chain seq x y z
N MET A 1 12.82 -18.68 9.16
CA MET A 1 12.36 -18.00 7.91
C MET A 1 13.19 -16.74 7.68
N GLN A 2 13.61 -16.45 6.43
CA GLN A 2 14.34 -15.19 6.15
C GLN A 2 13.36 -14.02 6.07
N ILE A 3 13.65 -12.95 6.79
CA ILE A 3 12.88 -11.71 6.78
C ILE A 3 13.77 -10.57 6.31
N ASP A 4 13.21 -9.73 5.45
CA ASP A 4 13.89 -8.54 4.97
C ASP A 4 13.14 -7.30 5.44
N ILE A 5 13.82 -6.42 6.18
CA ILE A 5 13.22 -5.27 6.84
C ILE A 5 13.92 -4.01 6.33
N HIS A 6 13.13 -3.10 5.75
CA HIS A 6 13.64 -1.84 5.22
C HIS A 6 12.98 -0.65 5.91
N PRO A 7 13.74 0.40 6.25
CA PRO A 7 13.15 1.66 6.63
C PRO A 7 12.37 2.23 5.43
N LEU A 8 11.22 2.85 5.72
CA LEU A 8 10.50 3.67 4.75
C LEU A 8 10.58 5.11 5.24
N GLU A 9 11.50 5.87 4.66
CA GLU A 9 11.75 7.26 5.06
C GLU A 9 11.87 8.16 3.84
N HIS A 10 11.00 9.17 3.78
CA HIS A 10 11.06 10.23 2.78
C HIS A 10 10.98 11.58 3.47
N THR A 11 11.86 12.52 3.12
CA THR A 11 11.92 13.87 3.72
C THR A 11 11.02 14.88 3.00
N GLY A 12 10.24 14.43 2.02
CA GLY A 12 9.35 15.23 1.20
C GLY A 12 8.54 14.32 0.27
N SER A 13 7.81 14.92 -0.69
CA SER A 13 7.05 14.09 -1.63
C SER A 13 7.99 13.20 -2.44
N HIS A 14 7.66 11.91 -2.48
CA HIS A 14 8.41 10.90 -3.18
C HIS A 14 7.43 10.00 -3.93
N ALA A 15 7.79 9.60 -5.15
CA ALA A 15 6.99 8.70 -5.96
C ALA A 15 7.84 7.48 -6.33
N THR A 16 7.35 6.31 -5.97
CA THR A 16 7.87 5.03 -6.45
C THR A 16 7.04 4.64 -7.67
N PRO A 17 7.65 4.49 -8.85
CA PRO A 17 6.93 4.16 -10.08
C PRO A 17 6.32 2.76 -9.97
N TRP A 18 5.54 2.37 -10.98
CA TRP A 18 4.93 1.05 -11.01
C TRP A 18 5.96 -0.09 -10.94
N HIS A 19 5.76 -1.01 -10.00
CA HIS A 19 6.65 -2.13 -9.73
C HIS A 19 5.90 -3.29 -9.08
N ARG A 20 6.60 -4.40 -8.84
CA ARG A 20 6.13 -5.57 -8.08
C ARG A 20 7.31 -6.23 -7.39
N HIS A 21 7.04 -6.99 -6.34
CA HIS A 21 8.03 -7.76 -5.59
C HIS A 21 7.69 -9.26 -5.64
N GLU A 22 8.69 -10.14 -5.58
CA GLU A 22 8.46 -11.59 -5.49
C GLU A 22 8.00 -12.04 -4.08
N SER A 23 8.15 -11.17 -3.09
CA SER A 23 7.71 -11.34 -1.71
C SER A 23 6.42 -10.56 -1.44
N GLY A 24 5.64 -11.01 -0.46
CA GLY A 24 4.58 -10.18 0.12
C GLY A 24 5.19 -9.02 0.91
N GLN A 25 4.51 -7.89 0.96
CA GLN A 25 4.96 -6.67 1.59
C GLN A 25 3.96 -6.25 2.67
N LEU A 26 4.42 -6.25 3.92
CA LEU A 26 3.72 -5.65 5.05
C LEU A 26 4.40 -4.32 5.38
N PHE A 27 3.66 -3.24 5.52
CA PHE A 27 4.24 -1.93 5.80
C PHE A 27 3.35 -1.09 6.71
N TRP A 28 3.96 -0.21 7.48
CA TRP A 28 3.27 0.65 8.42
C TRP A 28 4.02 1.95 8.65
N LEU A 29 3.29 3.00 9.01
CA LEU A 29 3.83 4.33 9.19
C LEU A 29 3.79 4.74 10.66
N SER A 30 4.86 5.37 11.12
CA SER A 30 4.86 6.14 12.37
C SER A 30 4.56 7.61 12.12
N HIS A 31 4.74 8.10 10.89
CA HIS A 31 4.47 9.48 10.50
C HIS A 31 4.14 9.61 9.02
N GLY A 32 3.26 10.55 8.67
CA GLY A 32 2.96 10.94 7.29
C GLY A 32 1.82 10.15 6.64
N LEU A 33 1.76 10.19 5.31
CA LEU A 33 0.75 9.53 4.49
C LEU A 33 1.40 8.97 3.23
N ILE A 34 1.08 7.72 2.90
CA ILE A 34 1.37 7.13 1.61
C ILE A 34 0.07 6.80 0.89
N VAL A 35 0.00 7.14 -0.38
CA VAL A 35 -1.04 6.67 -1.29
C VAL A 35 -0.45 5.54 -2.13
N ILE A 36 -1.10 4.38 -2.13
CA ILE A 36 -0.70 3.25 -2.95
C ILE A 36 -1.78 2.95 -3.95
N GLU A 37 -1.38 2.71 -5.19
CA GLU A 37 -2.28 2.46 -6.30
C GLU A 37 -1.91 1.16 -6.99
N THR A 38 -2.93 0.37 -7.26
CA THR A 38 -2.93 -0.79 -8.16
C THR A 38 -3.76 -0.44 -9.40
N GLU A 39 -3.79 -1.34 -10.38
CA GLU A 39 -4.61 -1.14 -11.58
C GLU A 39 -6.09 -0.89 -11.25
N LEU A 40 -6.61 -1.51 -10.18
CA LEU A 40 -8.04 -1.51 -9.85
C LEU A 40 -8.40 -0.60 -8.66
N SER A 41 -7.43 -0.21 -7.84
CA SER A 41 -7.73 0.38 -6.53
C SER A 41 -6.61 1.25 -5.99
N GLN A 42 -6.99 2.21 -5.16
CA GLN A 42 -6.08 3.07 -4.44
C GLN A 42 -6.37 3.03 -2.95
N TRP A 43 -5.32 3.08 -2.12
CA TRP A 43 -5.43 3.14 -0.66
C TRP A 43 -4.62 4.30 -0.11
N ALA A 44 -5.15 4.94 0.92
CA ALA A 44 -4.41 5.87 1.77
C ALA A 44 -3.96 5.14 3.04
N VAL A 45 -2.67 5.25 3.36
CA VAL A 45 -2.06 4.60 4.53
C VAL A 45 -1.56 5.65 5.48
N THR A 46 -2.07 5.62 6.70
CA THR A 46 -1.75 6.56 7.78
C THR A 46 -1.27 5.81 9.02
N PRO A 47 -0.59 6.50 9.97
CA PRO A 47 -0.27 5.92 11.27
C PRO A 47 -1.50 5.32 11.95
N GLY A 48 -1.32 4.17 12.61
CA GLY A 48 -2.40 3.39 13.24
C GLY A 48 -3.04 2.33 12.33
N SER A 49 -2.53 2.15 11.11
CA SER A 49 -2.93 1.06 10.21
C SER A 49 -1.70 0.33 9.65
N VAL A 50 -1.91 -0.87 9.14
CA VAL A 50 -0.90 -1.66 8.41
C VAL A 50 -1.41 -1.93 7.01
N GLY A 51 -0.54 -1.85 6.01
CA GLY A 51 -0.86 -2.28 4.65
C GLY A 51 -0.24 -3.63 4.35
N TRP A 52 -1.02 -4.53 3.74
CA TRP A 52 -0.58 -5.85 3.30
C TRP A 52 -0.81 -6.02 1.81
N PHE A 53 0.26 -6.31 1.08
CA PHE A 53 0.28 -6.43 -0.37
C PHE A 53 0.92 -7.79 -0.73
N PRO A 54 0.20 -8.72 -1.38
CA PRO A 54 0.74 -10.03 -1.72
C PRO A 54 1.85 -9.95 -2.77
N ALA A 55 2.62 -11.02 -2.87
CA ALA A 55 3.65 -11.17 -3.89
C ALA A 55 3.09 -10.97 -5.30
N ASN A 56 3.91 -10.38 -6.17
CA ASN A 56 3.65 -10.08 -7.57
C ASN A 56 2.52 -9.08 -7.85
N LEU A 57 1.95 -8.43 -6.84
CA LEU A 57 0.97 -7.36 -7.05
C LEU A 57 1.63 -6.14 -7.69
N TYR A 58 1.17 -5.77 -8.89
CA TYR A 58 1.65 -4.59 -9.60
C TYR A 58 1.05 -3.32 -9.00
N HIS A 59 1.91 -2.45 -8.47
CA HIS A 59 1.48 -1.26 -7.75
C HIS A 59 2.50 -0.12 -7.87
N ARG A 60 2.07 1.11 -7.56
CA ARG A 60 2.90 2.29 -7.38
C ARG A 60 2.60 2.96 -6.05
N ALA A 61 3.53 3.73 -5.51
CA ALA A 61 3.36 4.41 -4.23
C ALA A 61 3.75 5.89 -4.34
N LYS A 62 3.05 6.74 -3.58
CA LYS A 62 3.34 8.17 -3.47
C LYS A 62 3.28 8.60 -2.01
N SER A 63 4.39 9.13 -1.50
CA SER A 63 4.44 9.79 -0.21
C SER A 63 3.98 11.24 -0.32
N MET A 64 3.07 11.62 0.56
CA MET A 64 2.47 12.94 0.64
C MET A 64 3.24 13.78 1.67
N GLY A 65 4.42 14.26 1.29
CA GLY A 65 5.34 14.96 2.18
C GLY A 65 6.22 14.02 2.99
N THR A 66 6.63 14.46 4.19
CA THR A 66 7.51 13.66 5.06
C THR A 66 6.81 12.40 5.54
N VAL A 67 7.46 11.25 5.38
CA VAL A 67 6.96 9.95 5.83
C VAL A 67 8.05 9.22 6.60
N LYS A 68 7.64 8.54 7.67
CA LYS A 68 8.48 7.58 8.41
C LYS A 68 7.68 6.31 8.67
N GLY A 69 8.32 5.17 8.47
CA GLY A 69 7.70 3.87 8.59
C GLY A 69 8.70 2.75 8.35
N LYS A 70 8.18 1.55 8.19
CA LYS A 70 8.97 0.36 7.87
C LYS A 70 8.20 -0.54 6.91
N CYS A 71 8.95 -1.30 6.13
CA CYS A 71 8.47 -2.41 5.33
C CYS A 71 9.10 -3.71 5.81
N LEU A 72 8.31 -4.75 5.88
CA LEU A 72 8.70 -6.14 6.12
C LEU A 72 8.31 -6.95 4.89
N TYR A 73 9.27 -7.58 4.26
CA TYR A 73 9.04 -8.49 3.14
C TYR A 73 8.99 -9.93 3.64
N LEU A 74 7.91 -10.62 3.29
CA LEU A 74 7.57 -11.96 3.75
C LEU A 74 7.54 -12.91 2.55
N ALA A 75 8.13 -14.09 2.71
CA ALA A 75 8.09 -15.12 1.68
C ALA A 75 6.63 -15.49 1.34
N PRO A 76 6.30 -15.85 0.09
CA PRO A 76 4.93 -16.18 -0.31
C PRO A 76 4.25 -17.27 0.52
N ALA A 77 5.03 -18.19 1.10
CA ALA A 77 4.53 -19.28 1.95
C ALA A 77 4.24 -18.87 3.41
N PHE A 78 4.51 -17.61 3.78
CA PHE A 78 4.29 -17.11 5.13
C PHE A 78 2.79 -17.10 5.47
N GLY A 79 2.35 -17.84 6.50
CA GLY A 79 0.98 -17.74 7.00
C GLY A 79 -0.11 -18.53 6.27
N GLY A 80 0.24 -19.51 5.42
CA GLY A 80 -0.70 -20.55 4.98
C GLY A 80 -1.86 -20.11 4.08
N ASP A 81 -1.64 -19.02 3.32
CA ASP A 81 -2.62 -18.17 2.61
C ASP A 81 -2.99 -16.91 3.43
N PRO A 82 -2.03 -15.98 3.65
CA PRO A 82 -2.34 -14.64 4.12
C PRO A 82 -3.09 -13.96 2.98
N SER A 83 -4.41 -14.11 2.98
CA SER A 83 -5.38 -13.52 2.07
C SER A 83 -4.74 -12.95 0.80
N SER A 84 -4.93 -13.62 -0.33
CA SER A 84 -4.74 -13.07 -1.70
C SER A 84 -5.27 -11.63 -1.94
N ARG A 85 -5.95 -11.05 -0.94
CA ARG A 85 -6.48 -9.69 -0.87
C ARG A 85 -5.41 -8.73 -0.36
N SER A 86 -5.03 -7.79 -1.22
CA SER A 86 -4.31 -6.58 -0.84
C SER A 86 -5.24 -5.64 -0.10
N GLY A 87 -4.77 -4.99 0.96
CA GLY A 87 -5.61 -4.04 1.70
C GLY A 87 -4.89 -3.29 2.80
N ILE A 88 -5.62 -2.38 3.43
CA ILE A 88 -5.20 -1.67 4.64
C ILE A 88 -6.03 -2.18 5.80
N TYR A 89 -5.34 -2.58 6.85
CA TYR A 89 -5.93 -3.29 7.97
C TYR A 89 -5.74 -2.51 9.26
N ARG A 90 -6.72 -2.64 10.15
CA ARG A 90 -6.61 -2.16 11.52
C ARG A 90 -5.59 -3.03 12.23
N ALA A 91 -4.57 -2.38 12.79
CA ALA A 91 -3.63 -2.99 13.71
C ALA A 91 -3.83 -2.36 15.09
N ASP A 92 -3.86 -3.21 16.12
CA ASP A 92 -3.90 -2.76 17.50
C ASP A 92 -2.47 -2.58 18.05
N THR A 93 -2.40 -2.21 19.32
CA THR A 93 -1.12 -2.03 20.02
C THR A 93 -0.28 -3.30 20.01
N PHE A 94 -0.89 -4.49 20.16
CA PHE A 94 -0.16 -5.74 20.21
C PHE A 94 0.56 -6.02 18.88
N VAL A 95 -0.12 -5.82 17.76
CA VAL A 95 0.46 -5.97 16.42
C VAL A 95 1.65 -5.03 16.23
N PHE A 96 1.54 -3.75 16.62
CA PHE A 96 2.64 -2.81 16.47
C PHE A 96 3.85 -3.16 17.35
N GLU A 97 3.62 -3.59 18.59
CA GLU A 97 4.70 -4.05 19.48
C GLU A 97 5.35 -5.34 18.97
N LEU A 98 4.55 -6.27 18.42
CA LEU A 98 5.05 -7.48 17.78
C LEU A 98 5.95 -7.15 16.58
N LEU A 99 5.52 -6.24 15.70
CA LEU A 99 6.32 -5.76 14.58
C LEU A 99 7.60 -5.06 15.05
N GLY A 100 7.50 -4.26 16.11
CA GLY A 100 8.66 -3.66 16.79
C GLY A 100 9.65 -4.71 17.28
N ARG A 101 9.15 -5.78 17.91
CA ARG A 101 9.94 -6.91 18.40
C ARG A 101 10.61 -7.68 17.26
N ILE A 102 9.90 -7.92 16.15
CA ILE A 102 10.44 -8.54 14.94
C ILE A 102 11.59 -7.69 14.38
N CYS A 103 11.39 -6.37 14.26
CA CYS A 103 12.43 -5.45 13.81
C CYS A 103 13.66 -5.46 14.72
N HIS A 104 13.45 -5.49 16.04
CA HIS A 104 14.55 -5.58 17.00
C HIS A 104 15.28 -6.93 16.92
N SER A 105 14.55 -8.00 16.63
CA SER A 105 15.11 -9.35 16.52
C SER A 105 16.09 -9.52 15.34
N ALA A 106 15.93 -8.72 14.28
CA ALA A 106 16.83 -8.75 13.13
C ALA A 106 18.26 -8.27 13.47
N ASN A 107 18.41 -7.44 14.51
CA ASN A 107 19.69 -6.85 14.92
C ASN A 107 20.25 -7.44 16.22
N THR A 108 19.69 -8.54 16.72
CA THR A 108 20.04 -9.13 18.01
C THR A 108 20.22 -10.64 17.92
N SER A 109 20.97 -11.20 18.88
CA SER A 109 21.31 -12.62 18.94
C SER A 109 20.19 -13.51 19.50
N PHE A 110 18.92 -13.22 19.20
CA PHE A 110 17.85 -14.16 19.53
C PHE A 110 18.00 -15.45 18.71
N SER A 111 17.57 -16.57 19.28
CA SER A 111 17.53 -17.84 18.58
C SER A 111 16.59 -17.78 17.37
N ASP A 112 16.89 -18.59 16.36
CA ASP A 112 16.04 -18.68 15.17
C ASP A 112 14.64 -19.21 15.53
N ASP A 113 14.54 -20.14 16.49
CA ASP A 113 13.26 -20.62 17.03
C ASP A 113 12.38 -19.48 17.56
N TYR A 114 12.98 -18.50 18.26
CA TYR A 114 12.23 -17.36 18.79
C TYR A 114 11.78 -16.42 17.67
N LYS A 115 12.64 -16.15 16.68
CA LYS A 115 12.29 -15.33 15.51
C LYS A 115 11.16 -15.99 14.72
N ASP A 116 11.25 -17.30 14.52
CA ASP A 116 10.21 -18.07 13.85
C ASP A 116 8.91 -18.07 14.67
N ALA A 117 8.95 -18.15 15.99
CA ALA A 117 7.77 -18.03 16.83
C ALA A 117 7.08 -16.65 16.68
N LEU A 118 7.83 -15.55 16.69
CA LEU A 118 7.28 -14.20 16.47
C LEU A 118 6.56 -14.09 15.10
N LEU A 119 7.17 -14.69 14.08
CA LEU A 119 6.63 -14.72 12.73
C LEU A 119 5.34 -15.54 12.63
N HIS A 120 5.26 -16.68 13.31
CA HIS A 120 4.02 -17.44 13.39
C HIS A 120 2.90 -16.66 14.10
N VAL A 121 3.21 -15.97 15.20
CA VAL A 121 2.24 -15.10 15.89
C VAL A 121 1.77 -13.99 14.95
N LEU A 122 2.68 -13.34 14.21
CA LEU A 122 2.31 -12.29 13.26
C LEU A 122 1.35 -12.82 12.18
N ALA A 123 1.60 -14.03 11.67
CA ALA A 123 0.71 -14.66 10.71
C ALA A 123 -0.70 -14.87 11.27
N TYR A 124 -0.83 -15.35 12.52
CA TYR A 124 -2.12 -15.51 13.18
C TYR A 124 -2.84 -14.17 13.43
N GLU A 125 -2.10 -13.13 13.80
CA GLU A 125 -2.67 -11.79 13.95
C GLU A 125 -3.16 -11.26 12.60
N MET A 126 -2.34 -11.34 11.54
CA MET A 126 -2.70 -10.90 10.19
C MET A 126 -3.97 -11.58 9.66
N ALA A 127 -4.12 -12.89 9.89
CA ALA A 127 -5.31 -13.64 9.49
C ALA A 127 -6.61 -13.16 10.18
N GLN A 128 -6.49 -12.49 11.34
CA GLN A 128 -7.62 -11.98 12.13
C GLN A 128 -7.83 -10.47 11.98
N MET A 129 -6.93 -9.76 11.29
CA MET A 129 -7.04 -8.31 11.16
C MET A 129 -8.30 -7.91 10.40
N THR A 130 -8.93 -6.83 10.87
CA THR A 130 -10.09 -6.24 10.19
C THR A 130 -9.62 -5.28 9.10
N GLU A 131 -10.05 -5.52 7.86
CA GLU A 131 -9.83 -4.59 6.75
C GLU A 131 -10.55 -3.25 7.02
N LEU A 132 -9.83 -2.14 6.80
CA LEU A 132 -10.39 -0.80 6.90
C LEU A 132 -10.98 -0.39 5.54
N PRO A 133 -12.14 0.30 5.50
CA PRO A 133 -12.78 0.74 4.27
C PRO A 133 -12.09 1.98 3.68
N LEU A 134 -10.77 1.90 3.48
CA LEU A 134 -9.91 2.96 2.94
C LEU A 134 -9.56 2.72 1.47
N GLN A 135 -10.18 1.71 0.85
CA GLN A 135 -10.04 1.41 -0.56
C GLN A 135 -10.93 2.34 -1.39
N LEU A 136 -10.32 3.03 -2.35
CA LEU A 136 -11.01 3.73 -3.42
C LEU A 136 -10.93 2.86 -4.68
N THR A 137 -12.08 2.33 -5.10
CA THR A 137 -12.17 1.57 -6.36
C THR A 137 -12.07 2.54 -7.53
N LEU A 138 -11.15 2.28 -8.46
CA LEU A 138 -10.97 3.15 -9.61
C LEU A 138 -11.85 2.68 -10.78
N PRO A 139 -12.50 3.61 -11.51
CA PRO A 139 -13.36 3.24 -12.63
C PRO A 139 -12.59 2.54 -13.76
N GLU A 140 -13.17 1.53 -14.37
CA GLU A 140 -12.60 0.90 -15.57
C GLU A 140 -12.84 1.73 -16.84
N ASP A 141 -13.99 2.42 -16.94
CA ASP A 141 -14.28 3.30 -18.06
C ASP A 141 -13.23 4.42 -18.14
N ARG A 142 -12.64 4.60 -19.32
CA ARG A 142 -11.54 5.54 -19.55
C ARG A 142 -11.89 6.97 -19.15
N ARG A 143 -13.11 7.44 -19.44
CA ARG A 143 -13.52 8.82 -19.15
C ARG A 143 -13.69 9.01 -17.65
N ALA A 144 -14.35 8.05 -17.00
CA ALA A 144 -14.49 8.04 -15.55
C ALA A 144 -13.14 7.91 -14.83
N ARG A 145 -12.20 7.11 -15.37
CA ARG A 145 -10.82 7.01 -14.87
C ARG A 145 -10.08 8.34 -14.98
N ASN A 146 -10.22 9.06 -16.08
CA ASN A 146 -9.60 10.38 -16.24
C ASN A 146 -10.15 11.40 -15.23
N VAL A 147 -11.47 11.40 -15.01
CA VAL A 147 -12.09 12.23 -13.97
C VAL A 147 -11.58 11.86 -12.58
N ALA A 148 -11.52 10.56 -12.25
CA ALA A 148 -10.99 10.08 -10.98
C ALA A 148 -9.53 10.52 -10.78
N ASN A 149 -8.69 10.34 -11.80
CA ASN A 149 -7.29 10.76 -11.77
C ASN A 149 -7.13 12.28 -11.58
N GLU A 150 -7.97 13.10 -12.19
CA GLU A 150 -7.97 14.56 -11.99
C GLU A 150 -8.24 14.91 -10.52
N LEU A 151 -9.29 14.33 -9.93
CA LEU A 151 -9.67 14.58 -8.54
C LEU A 151 -8.62 14.07 -7.55
N LEU A 152 -8.01 12.92 -7.83
CA LEU A 152 -6.96 12.35 -6.99
C LEU A 152 -5.66 13.16 -7.05
N ASN A 153 -5.31 13.69 -8.22
CA ASN A 153 -4.13 14.55 -8.37
C ASN A 153 -4.37 15.98 -7.86
N ASN A 154 -5.62 16.43 -7.82
CA ASN A 154 -6.02 17.73 -7.29
C ASN A 154 -7.26 17.59 -6.38
N PRO A 155 -7.10 17.16 -5.12
CA PRO A 155 -8.23 17.00 -4.20
C PRO A 155 -9.01 18.29 -3.92
N GLY A 156 -8.38 19.45 -4.13
CA GLY A 156 -9.01 20.77 -4.06
C GLY A 156 -9.67 21.22 -5.37
N CYS A 157 -9.91 20.31 -6.32
CA CYS A 157 -10.54 20.65 -7.59
C CYS A 157 -11.93 21.25 -7.37
N MET A 158 -12.14 22.47 -7.89
CA MET A 158 -13.41 23.18 -7.80
C MET A 158 -14.30 22.96 -9.04
N LEU A 159 -13.87 22.11 -9.98
CA LEU A 159 -14.68 21.79 -11.16
C LEU A 159 -15.87 20.94 -10.73
N ASN A 160 -17.06 21.31 -11.19
CA ASN A 160 -18.25 20.50 -10.99
C ASN A 160 -18.30 19.30 -11.95
N GLN A 161 -19.27 18.41 -11.72
CA GLN A 161 -19.44 17.19 -12.52
C GLN A 161 -19.56 17.46 -14.02
N ALA A 162 -20.32 18.48 -14.44
CA ALA A 162 -20.50 18.80 -15.86
C ALA A 162 -19.20 19.32 -16.52
N GLN A 163 -18.42 20.12 -15.78
CA GLN A 163 -17.13 20.61 -16.25
C GLN A 163 -16.09 19.49 -16.39
N LEU A 164 -16.05 18.56 -15.43
CA LEU A 164 -15.20 17.37 -15.47
C LEU A 164 -15.61 16.45 -16.62
N ALA A 165 -16.92 16.24 -16.80
CA ALA A 165 -17.47 15.44 -17.90
C ALA A 165 -17.18 16.08 -19.25
N HIS A 166 -17.25 17.40 -19.41
CA HIS A 166 -16.88 18.07 -20.64
C HIS A 166 -15.37 17.94 -20.92
N LYS A 167 -14.52 18.17 -19.91
CA LYS A 167 -13.06 18.08 -20.04
C LYS A 167 -12.61 16.70 -20.54
N TRP A 168 -13.21 15.63 -20.01
CA TRP A 168 -12.78 14.25 -20.28
C TRP A 168 -13.73 13.44 -21.16
N GLY A 169 -14.88 13.99 -21.53
CA GLY A 169 -15.92 13.33 -22.31
C GLY A 169 -15.67 13.33 -23.83
N ASP A 170 -14.94 14.31 -24.35
CA ASP A 170 -14.85 14.57 -25.79
C ASP A 170 -13.55 14.13 -26.48
N GLU A 171 -12.70 13.32 -25.83
CA GLU A 171 -11.46 12.81 -26.44
C GLU A 171 -11.69 11.68 -27.47
N ARG A 172 -12.59 11.87 -28.45
CA ARG A 172 -12.77 10.96 -29.60
C ARG A 172 -11.90 11.32 -30.82
N GLN A 173 -10.93 12.24 -30.73
CA GLN A 173 -10.27 12.79 -31.94
C GLN A 173 -8.77 13.13 -31.87
N LYS A 174 -7.98 12.56 -30.94
CA LYS A 174 -6.51 12.83 -30.91
C LYS A 174 -5.60 11.64 -31.21
N SER A 175 -6.12 10.52 -31.71
CA SER A 175 -5.32 9.34 -32.09
C SER A 175 -5.25 9.05 -33.59
N GLU A 176 -5.73 9.93 -34.47
CA GLU A 176 -5.68 9.75 -35.95
C GLU A 176 -4.94 10.86 -36.70
N SER A 177 -3.92 11.48 -36.09
CA SER A 177 -3.04 12.44 -36.79
C SER A 177 -1.56 12.15 -36.55
N SER A 178 -1.13 10.92 -36.89
CA SER A 178 0.28 10.60 -37.16
C SER A 178 0.32 9.38 -38.09
N LEU A 179 0.07 9.64 -39.37
CA LEU A 179 0.61 8.90 -40.51
C LEU A 179 1.27 9.93 -41.43
#